data_AF-A0A6V7HYB4-F1
#
_entry.id   AF-A0A6V7HYB4-F1
#
_cell.length_a   1.000
_cell.length_b   1.000
_cell.length_c   1.000
_cell.angle_alpha   90.00
_cell.angle_beta   90.00
_cell.angle_gamma   90.00
#
_symmetry.space_group_name_H-M   'P 1'
#
loop_
_entity.id
_entity.type
_entity.pdbx_description
1 polymer ?
#
loop_
_entity_poly.entity_id
_entity_poly.type
_entity_poly.pdbx_seq_one_letter_code
_entity_poly.pdbx_strand_id
1 'polypeptide(L)'
;INQVYLKSAILRKWYKNVRIDAFSPGSILVDYFVELQDLTQIINTQELRVLFHESLRTYNAHKWNETRTTKGPTRLGEFLIDPKSTDFVVIPKLNRPQELEEDDKLVPQWAIAVIVIGVGGLLFIIVFGVSV
;
A
#
# COMPACT_ATOMS: atom_id res chain seq x y z
N ILE A 1 8.92 -2.27 15.71
CA ILE A 1 9.24 -1.72 14.37
C ILE A 1 8.60 -0.34 14.15
N ASN A 2 7.29 -0.19 14.33
CA ASN A 2 6.52 1.04 14.04
C ASN A 2 7.08 2.34 14.67
N GLN A 3 7.67 2.26 15.87
CA GLN A 3 8.17 3.44 16.58
C GLN A 3 9.28 4.20 15.82
N VAL A 4 10.11 3.52 15.02
CA VAL A 4 11.21 4.19 14.31
C VAL A 4 10.67 5.09 13.20
N TYR A 5 9.65 4.62 12.48
CA TYR A 5 8.97 5.39 11.45
C TYR A 5 8.21 6.58 12.04
N LEU A 6 7.51 6.37 13.16
CA LEU A 6 6.74 7.43 13.84
C LEU A 6 7.61 8.51 14.50
N LYS A 7 8.85 8.20 14.88
CA LYS A 7 9.76 9.20 15.46
C LYS A 7 10.48 10.07 14.42
N SER A 8 10.46 9.67 13.15
CA SER A 8 11.03 10.49 12.06
C SER A 8 10.10 11.64 11.69
N ALA A 9 10.64 12.84 11.51
CA ALA A 9 9.86 14.02 11.10
C ALA A 9 9.28 13.88 9.68
N ILE A 10 9.97 13.13 8.82
CA ILE A 10 9.63 12.96 7.40
C ILE A 10 8.78 11.70 7.22
N LEU A 11 9.28 10.53 7.67
CA LEU A 11 8.60 9.25 7.44
C LEU A 11 7.25 9.18 8.13
N ARG A 12 7.05 9.84 9.28
CA ARG A 12 5.76 9.85 9.98
C ARG A 12 4.63 10.41 9.11
N LYS A 13 4.92 11.35 8.21
CA LYS A 13 3.89 11.96 7.35
C LYS A 13 3.37 10.98 6.30
N TRP A 14 4.25 10.13 5.78
CA TRP A 14 3.92 9.17 4.73
C TRP A 14 3.55 7.79 5.28
N TYR A 15 3.94 7.48 6.52
CA TYR A 15 3.73 6.18 7.12
C TYR A 15 2.24 5.85 7.24
N LYS A 16 1.81 4.76 6.59
CA LYS A 16 0.48 4.18 6.75
C LYS A 16 0.50 2.97 7.66
N ASN A 17 1.26 1.95 7.27
CA ASN A 17 1.25 0.65 7.94
C ASN A 17 2.55 -0.12 7.66
N VAL A 18 2.83 -1.14 8.47
CA VAL A 18 3.90 -2.11 8.25
C VAL A 18 3.29 -3.50 8.23
N ARG A 19 3.62 -4.28 7.20
CA ARG A 19 3.20 -5.67 7.05
C ARG A 19 4.44 -6.55 7.06
N ILE A 20 4.47 -7.53 7.95
CA ILE A 20 5.54 -8.55 7.95
C ILE A 20 5.13 -9.60 6.92
N ASP A 21 6.02 -9.92 5.99
CA ASP A 21 5.77 -10.89 4.92
C ASP A 21 6.12 -12.30 5.38
N ALA A 22 7.39 -12.52 5.69
CA ALA A 22 7.88 -13.82 6.13
C ALA A 22 9.07 -13.71 7.09
N PHE A 23 9.21 -14.74 7.92
CA PHE A 23 10.43 -15.01 8.68
C PHE A 23 11.15 -16.17 8.02
N SER A 24 12.43 -16.00 7.70
CA SER A 24 13.23 -17.09 7.14
C SER A 24 13.54 -18.15 8.22
N PRO A 25 13.28 -19.44 8.00
CA PRO A 25 13.56 -20.47 8.99
C PRO A 25 15.07 -20.55 9.28
N GLY A 26 15.45 -20.42 10.56
CA GLY A 26 16.85 -20.46 11.02
C GLY A 26 17.58 -19.11 11.00
N SER A 27 16.94 -18.01 10.59
CA SER A 27 17.52 -16.67 10.59
C SER A 27 16.50 -15.62 11.03
N ILE A 28 16.92 -14.63 11.82
CA ILE A 28 16.08 -13.49 12.21
C ILE A 28 16.09 -12.44 11.07
N LEU A 29 15.97 -12.91 9.83
CA LEU A 29 15.74 -12.05 8.66
C LEU A 29 14.23 -11.90 8.52
N VAL A 30 13.79 -10.66 8.66
CA VAL A 30 12.39 -10.27 8.60
C VAL A 30 12.19 -9.49 7.32
N ASP A 31 11.48 -10.10 6.38
CA ASP A 31 11.01 -9.37 5.20
C ASP A 31 9.73 -8.65 5.59
N TYR A 32 9.70 -7.33 5.42
CA TYR A 32 8.54 -6.52 5.76
C TYR A 32 8.31 -5.42 4.72
N PHE A 33 7.04 -5.16 4.44
CA PHE A 33 6.60 -4.08 3.58
C PHE A 33 6.16 -2.88 4.42
N VAL A 34 6.66 -1.71 4.07
CA VAL A 34 6.18 -0.43 4.61
C VAL A 34 5.25 0.18 3.59
N GLU A 35 4.00 0.38 3.99
CA GLU A 35 3.05 1.11 3.17
C GLU A 35 3.18 2.60 3.44
N LEU A 36 3.48 3.33 2.36
CA LEU A 36 3.56 4.78 2.34
C LEU A 36 2.32 5.34 1.60
N GLN A 37 1.79 6.45 2.09
CA GLN A 37 0.64 7.17 1.52
C GLN A 37 0.93 8.67 1.44
N ASP A 38 0.16 9.39 0.62
CA ASP A 38 0.25 10.85 0.46
C ASP A 38 1.66 11.36 0.11
N LEU A 39 2.35 10.62 -0.75
CA LEU A 39 3.66 10.99 -1.28
C LEU A 39 3.50 12.17 -2.24
N THR A 40 3.96 13.35 -1.82
CA THR A 40 4.00 14.55 -2.66
C THR A 40 5.06 14.48 -3.77
N GLN A 41 6.03 13.56 -3.64
CA GLN A 41 7.12 13.36 -4.57
C GLN A 41 7.36 11.86 -4.79
N ILE A 42 7.85 11.50 -5.97
CA ILE A 42 8.28 10.14 -6.27
C ILE A 42 9.60 9.91 -5.54
N ILE A 43 9.64 8.93 -4.64
CA ILE A 43 10.83 8.59 -3.84
C ILE A 43 11.48 7.34 -4.40
N ASN A 44 12.79 7.39 -4.62
CA ASN A 44 13.57 6.24 -5.06
C ASN A 44 14.03 5.37 -3.87
N THR A 45 14.36 4.11 -4.16
CA THR A 45 15.00 3.14 -3.24
C THR A 45 16.18 3.73 -2.47
N GLN A 46 17.08 4.42 -3.16
CA GLN A 46 18.29 4.99 -2.58
C GLN A 46 17.97 6.09 -1.56
N GLU A 47 17.02 6.98 -1.89
CA GLU A 47 16.59 8.06 -1.01
C GLU A 47 15.88 7.53 0.22
N LEU A 48 14.95 6.57 0.03
CA LEU A 48 14.23 5.93 1.13
C LEU A 48 15.20 5.21 2.08
N ARG A 49 16.22 4.55 1.52
CA ARG A 49 17.29 3.92 2.31
C ARG A 49 17.99 4.94 3.17
N VAL A 50 18.41 6.08 2.61
CA VAL A 50 19.12 7.13 3.37
C VAL A 50 18.22 7.67 4.49
N LEU A 51 16.97 7.99 4.19
CA LEU A 51 15.99 8.51 5.16
C LEU A 51 15.73 7.53 6.30
N PHE A 52 15.66 6.23 5.99
CA PHE A 52 15.48 5.20 7.00
C PHE A 52 16.70 5.10 7.93
N HIS A 53 17.91 5.06 7.38
CA HIS A 53 19.13 5.03 8.20
C HIS A 53 19.28 6.28 9.08
N GLU A 54 18.88 7.45 8.56
CA GLU A 54 18.82 8.66 9.36
C GLU A 54 17.79 8.56 10.50
N SER A 55 16.61 7.99 10.22
CA SER A 55 15.58 7.77 11.23
C SER A 55 16.03 6.82 12.34
N LEU A 56 16.77 5.76 11.99
CA LEU A 56 17.39 4.83 12.94
C LEU A 56 18.42 5.54 13.82
N ARG A 57 19.29 6.36 13.23
CA ARG A 57 20.28 7.14 13.98
C ARG A 57 19.61 8.08 14.97
N THR A 58 18.58 8.81 14.54
CA THR A 58 17.81 9.73 15.40
C THR A 58 17.07 8.99 16.51
N TYR A 59 16.46 7.84 16.22
CA TYR A 59 15.80 7.00 17.23
C TYR A 59 16.78 6.52 18.31
N ASN A 60 17.98 6.07 17.91
CA ASN A 60 18.99 5.56 18.84
C ASN A 60 19.68 6.69 19.63
N ALA A 61 19.92 7.84 19.00
CA ALA A 61 20.52 9.01 19.66
C ALA A 61 19.66 9.56 20.80
N HIS A 62 18.32 9.52 20.67
CA HIS A 62 17.41 10.00 21.71
C HIS A 62 17.23 8.99 22.87
N LYS A 63 17.53 7.70 22.65
CA LYS A 63 17.32 6.65 23.66
C LYS A 63 18.55 6.41 24.54
N TRP A 64 19.73 6.76 24.07
CA TRP A 64 21.00 6.54 24.75
C TRP A 64 21.80 7.84 24.84
N ASN A 65 21.92 8.40 26.06
CA ASN A 65 22.79 9.53 26.37
C ASN A 65 24.28 9.12 26.40
N GLU A 66 24.71 8.19 25.55
CA GLU A 66 26.00 7.53 25.64
C GLU A 66 26.84 7.80 24.38
N THR A 67 27.88 8.62 24.61
CA THR A 67 29.13 8.76 23.86
C THR A 67 29.20 8.19 22.44
N ARG A 68 29.18 9.12 21.46
CA ARG A 68 29.86 9.13 20.13
C ARG A 68 30.71 7.89 19.78
N THR A 69 30.12 6.71 19.70
CA THR A 69 30.75 5.55 19.09
C THR A 69 29.90 5.15 17.90
N THR A 70 30.35 5.63 16.75
CA THR A 70 29.87 5.39 15.39
C THR A 70 29.87 3.90 14.97
N LYS A 71 29.92 2.97 15.93
CA LYS A 71 30.06 1.52 15.74
C LYS A 71 29.20 0.68 16.72
N GLY A 72 28.31 1.30 17.50
CA GLY A 72 27.37 0.56 18.35
C GLY A 72 26.29 -0.16 17.54
N PRO A 73 25.72 -1.28 18.05
CA PRO A 73 24.66 -2.00 17.36
C PRO A 73 23.42 -1.13 17.24
N THR A 74 22.97 -0.88 15.99
CA THR A 74 21.81 -0.04 15.71
C THR A 74 20.54 -0.78 16.10
N ARG A 75 19.62 -0.16 16.84
CA ARG A 75 18.38 -0.81 17.27
C ARG A 75 17.17 -0.34 16.45
N LEU A 76 16.32 -1.28 16.06
CA LEU A 76 14.97 -1.03 15.53
C LEU A 76 13.94 -1.48 16.57
N GLY A 77 13.56 -0.57 17.47
CA GLY A 77 12.73 -0.91 18.62
C GLY A 77 13.49 -1.79 19.61
N GLU A 78 13.10 -3.07 19.71
CA GLU A 78 13.71 -4.05 20.61
C GLU A 78 14.78 -4.91 19.93
N PHE A 79 14.82 -4.91 18.59
CA PHE A 79 15.74 -5.74 17.82
C PHE A 79 17.03 -5.00 17.48
N LEU A 80 18.14 -5.73 17.47
CA LEU A 80 19.42 -5.27 16.93
C LEU A 80 19.42 -5.47 15.41
N ILE A 81 19.85 -4.46 14.67
CA ILE A 81 19.94 -4.48 13.21
C ILE A 81 21.33 -4.07 12.80
N ASP A 82 21.88 -4.80 11.84
CA ASP A 82 23.09 -4.41 11.14
C ASP A 82 22.72 -3.51 9.93
N PRO A 83 23.12 -2.23 9.92
CA PRO A 83 22.85 -1.33 8.80
C PRO A 83 23.54 -1.78 7.50
N LYS A 84 24.59 -2.60 7.54
CA LYS A 84 25.21 -3.14 6.32
C LYS A 84 24.39 -4.25 5.66
N SER A 85 23.55 -4.92 6.44
CA SER A 85 22.80 -6.10 6.01
C SER A 85 21.31 -5.81 5.75
N THR A 86 20.91 -4.53 5.67
CA THR A 86 19.52 -4.13 5.41
C THR A 86 19.36 -3.65 3.97
N ASP A 87 18.44 -4.26 3.21
CA ASP A 87 18.11 -3.87 1.84
C ASP A 87 16.69 -3.29 1.73
N PHE A 88 16.48 -2.38 0.77
CA PHE A 88 15.21 -1.68 0.56
C PHE A 88 14.84 -1.67 -0.91
N VAL A 89 13.64 -2.16 -1.21
CA VAL A 89 13.04 -2.08 -2.54
C VAL A 89 11.75 -1.28 -2.47
N VAL A 90 11.64 -0.27 -3.32
CA VAL A 90 10.44 0.55 -3.46
C VAL A 90 9.62 -0.06 -4.56
N ILE A 91 8.45 -0.55 -4.18
CA ILE A 91 7.47 -1.09 -5.12
C ILE A 91 6.43 -0.01 -5.33
N PRO A 92 6.38 0.66 -6.49
CA PRO A 92 5.32 1.61 -6.77
C PRO A 92 4.00 0.84 -6.80
N LYS A 93 3.04 1.24 -5.98
CA LYS A 93 1.66 0.81 -6.18
C LYS A 93 1.25 1.43 -7.51
N LEU A 94 1.13 0.62 -8.57
CA LEU A 94 0.36 1.06 -9.72
C LEU A 94 -1.02 1.39 -9.15
N ASN A 95 -1.41 2.66 -9.24
CA ASN A 95 -2.81 2.99 -9.26
C ASN A 95 -3.35 2.21 -10.46
N ARG A 96 -3.84 1.00 -10.21
CA ARG A 96 -4.78 0.36 -11.13
C ARG A 96 -5.75 1.49 -11.44
N PRO A 97 -5.98 1.84 -12.72
CA PRO A 97 -7.07 2.74 -13.03
C PRO A 97 -8.22 2.19 -12.21
N GLN A 98 -8.68 2.96 -11.23
CA GLN A 98 -10.05 2.79 -10.78
C GLN A 98 -10.75 2.87 -12.13
N GLU A 99 -11.25 1.72 -12.60
CA GLU A 99 -12.29 1.72 -13.60
C GLU A 99 -13.20 2.78 -13.02
N LEU A 100 -13.21 3.96 -13.66
CA LEU A 100 -14.20 4.96 -13.38
C LEU A 100 -15.45 4.14 -13.59
N GLU A 101 -16.05 3.68 -12.49
CA GLU A 101 -17.38 3.12 -12.52
C GLU A 101 -18.12 4.26 -13.16
N GLU A 102 -18.40 4.11 -14.45
CA GLU A 102 -19.17 5.04 -15.21
C GLU A 102 -20.52 5.02 -14.50
N ASP A 103 -20.65 5.91 -13.52
CA ASP A 103 -21.84 6.19 -12.73
C ASP A 103 -22.99 6.64 -13.65
N ASP A 104 -22.71 6.78 -14.95
CA ASP A 104 -23.63 7.01 -16.05
C ASP A 104 -24.33 5.73 -16.55
N LYS A 105 -23.96 4.52 -16.10
CA LYS A 105 -24.68 3.29 -16.47
C LYS A 105 -25.88 3.06 -15.55
N LEU A 106 -26.80 4.03 -15.54
CA LEU A 106 -28.10 4.04 -14.83
C LEU A 106 -28.95 2.78 -15.10
N VAL A 107 -28.65 2.03 -16.16
CA VAL A 107 -29.35 0.79 -16.51
C VAL A 107 -28.33 -0.34 -16.59
N PRO A 108 -28.43 -1.38 -15.73
CA PRO A 108 -27.54 -2.52 -15.81
C PRO A 108 -27.72 -3.25 -17.15
N GLN A 109 -26.66 -3.85 -17.68
CA GLN A 109 -26.67 -4.43 -19.03
C GLN A 109 -27.71 -5.55 -19.22
N TRP A 110 -28.03 -6.30 -18.18
CA TRP A 110 -29.09 -7.32 -18.20
C TRP A 110 -30.49 -6.70 -18.29
N ALA A 111 -30.70 -5.48 -17.77
CA ALA A 111 -32.01 -4.82 -17.81
C ALA A 111 -32.40 -4.42 -19.23
N ILE A 112 -31.42 -4.12 -20.10
CA ILE A 112 -31.66 -3.92 -21.54
C ILE A 112 -32.28 -5.18 -22.15
N ALA A 113 -31.79 -6.38 -21.81
CA ALA A 113 -32.34 -7.64 -22.31
C ALA A 113 -33.79 -7.85 -21.86
N VAL A 114 -34.12 -7.52 -20.60
CA VAL A 114 -35.49 -7.63 -20.07
C VAL A 114 -36.45 -6.68 -20.79
N ILE A 115 -36.04 -5.44 -21.06
CA ILE A 115 -36.85 -4.46 -21.80
C ILE A 115 -37.14 -4.95 -23.22
N VAL A 116 -36.13 -5.46 -23.93
CA VAL A 116 -36.30 -5.95 -25.32
C VAL A 116 -37.27 -7.14 -25.38
N ILE A 117 -37.14 -8.09 -24.45
CA ILE A 117 -38.05 -9.25 -24.39
C ILE A 117 -39.48 -8.79 -24.09
N GLY A 118 -39.66 -7.88 -23.14
CA GLY A 118 -40.97 -7.37 -22.75
C GLY A 118 -41.67 -6.60 -23.88
N VAL A 119 -40.98 -5.65 -24.51
CA VAL A 119 -41.55 -4.82 -25.58
C VAL A 119 -41.83 -5.66 -26.84
N GLY A 120 -40.91 -6.54 -27.23
CA GLY A 120 -41.10 -7.43 -28.38
C GLY A 120 -42.24 -8.42 -28.17
N GLY A 121 -42.32 -9.03 -26.98
CA GLY A 121 -43.40 -9.96 -26.62
C GLY A 121 -44.78 -9.29 -26.60
N LEU A 122 -44.87 -8.06 -26.07
CA LEU A 122 -46.12 -7.32 -26.06
C LEU A 122 -46.62 -7.01 -27.48
N LEU A 123 -45.73 -6.57 -28.38
CA LEU A 123 -46.07 -6.32 -29.78
C LEU A 123 -46.53 -7.60 -30.50
N PHE A 124 -45.86 -8.73 -30.23
CA PHE A 124 -46.26 -10.01 -30.79
C PHE A 124 -47.68 -10.40 -30.36
N ILE A 125 -48.02 -10.24 -29.08
CA ILE A 125 -49.37 -10.53 -28.57
C ILE A 125 -50.41 -9.61 -29.20
N ILE A 126 -50.11 -8.33 -29.42
CA ILE A 126 -51.06 -7.40 -30.04
C ILE A 126 -51.34 -7.79 -31.50
N VAL A 127 -50.30 -8.09 -32.28
CA VAL A 127 -50.45 -8.41 -33.71
C VAL A 127 -51.13 -9.76 -33.90
N PHE A 128 -50.68 -10.79 -33.19
CA PHE A 128 -51.17 -12.16 -33.40
C PHE A 128 -52.35 -12.53 -32.50
N GLY A 129 -52.46 -11.93 -31.31
CA GLY A 129 -53.51 -12.27 -30.33
C GLY A 129 -54.85 -11.57 -30.58
N VAL A 130 -54.88 -10.41 -31.24
CA VAL A 130 -56.13 -9.74 -31.68
C VAL A 130 -56.66 -10.34 -32.99
N SER A 131 -55.81 -11.07 -33.73
CA SER A 131 -56.13 -11.64 -35.04
C SER A 131 -56.76 -13.05 -34.98
N VAL A 132 -57.18 -13.53 -33.80
CA VAL A 132 -57.82 -14.85 -33.59
C VAL A 132 -59.32 -14.70 -33.38
#